data_AF-A0A258Q121-F1
#
_entry.id   AF-A0A258Q121-F1
#
_cell.length_a   1.000
_cell.length_b   1.000
_cell.length_c   1.000
_cell.angle_alpha   90.00
_cell.angle_beta   90.00
_cell.angle_gamma   90.00
#
_symmetry.space_group_name_H-M   'P 1'
#
loop_
_entity.id
_entity.type
_entity.pdbx_description
1 polymer ?
#
loop_
_entity_poly.entity_id
_entity_poly.type
_entity_poly.pdbx_seq_one_letter_code
_entity_poly.pdbx_strand_id
1 'polypeptide(L)'
;MLKKWISNAFLMGMLAVSTLQVQAKDLPDFTELAEKQGPAVVNISITSVAQNNGMSPFPGMPPEDENLQEFFKRFGIPGMPPGQAPGQGGQEYKSQSLGSGFIISQDGYILTNAHVISEADEV
;
A
#
# COMPACT_ATOMS: atom_id res chain seq x y z
N MET A 1 2.97 53.56 -58.00
CA MET A 1 2.47 53.85 -56.63
C MET A 1 1.76 52.64 -56.00
N LEU A 2 1.00 51.85 -56.76
CA LEU A 2 0.26 50.67 -56.28
C LEU A 2 1.12 49.59 -55.57
N LYS A 3 2.34 49.32 -56.05
CA LYS A 3 3.26 48.32 -55.47
C LYS A 3 3.73 48.66 -54.05
N LYS A 4 3.91 49.96 -53.72
CA LYS A 4 4.28 50.41 -52.37
C LYS A 4 3.14 50.28 -51.38
N TRP A 5 1.90 50.44 -51.86
CA TRP A 5 0.69 50.28 -51.05
C TRP A 5 0.43 48.82 -50.70
N ILE A 6 0.63 47.90 -51.65
CA ILE A 6 0.55 46.45 -51.43
C ILE A 6 1.64 45.99 -50.45
N SER A 7 2.88 46.49 -50.61
CA SER A 7 3.99 46.18 -49.71
C SER A 7 3.75 46.65 -48.27
N ASN A 8 3.21 47.86 -48.09
CA ASN A 8 2.92 48.39 -46.75
C ASN A 8 1.71 47.71 -46.11
N ALA A 9 0.68 47.35 -46.88
CA ALA A 9 -0.46 46.58 -46.37
C ALA A 9 -0.05 45.17 -45.94
N PHE A 10 0.89 44.55 -46.66
CA PHE A 10 1.45 43.24 -46.31
C PHE A 10 2.30 43.31 -45.03
N LEU A 11 3.11 44.38 -44.89
CA LEU A 11 3.93 44.61 -43.69
C LEU A 11 3.07 44.89 -42.43
N MET A 12 1.94 45.58 -42.61
CA MET A 12 1.01 45.90 -41.52
C MET A 12 0.13 44.71 -41.12
N GLY A 13 -0.20 43.82 -42.06
CA GLY A 13 -0.86 42.55 -41.78
C GLY A 13 0.02 41.54 -41.04
N MET A 14 1.35 41.60 -41.25
CA MET A 14 2.32 40.70 -40.60
C MET A 14 2.62 41.07 -39.14
N LEU A 15 2.34 42.30 -38.70
CA LEU A 15 2.40 42.72 -37.29
C LEU A 15 1.17 42.30 -36.48
N ALA A 16 0.09 41.85 -37.13
CA ALA A 16 -1.17 41.46 -36.47
C ALA A 16 -1.23 39.96 -36.15
N VAL A 17 -0.10 39.25 -36.17
CA VAL A 17 -0.03 37.86 -35.70
C VAL A 17 -0.13 37.90 -34.17
N SER A 18 -1.36 37.76 -33.71
CA SER A 18 -1.73 37.71 -32.31
C SER A 18 -0.96 36.58 -31.65
N THR A 19 -0.18 36.90 -30.62
CA THR A 19 0.42 35.91 -29.74
C THR A 19 -0.71 35.19 -29.01
N LEU A 20 -1.14 34.04 -29.51
CA LEU A 20 -1.96 33.11 -28.75
C LEU A 20 -1.10 32.64 -27.58
N GLN A 21 -1.30 33.24 -26.40
CA GLN A 21 -0.68 32.74 -25.18
C GLN A 21 -1.32 31.40 -24.86
N VAL A 22 -0.59 30.32 -25.14
CA VAL A 22 -0.93 28.98 -24.66
C VAL A 22 -0.76 29.00 -23.14
N GLN A 23 -1.87 29.13 -22.42
CA GLN A 23 -1.91 28.93 -20.98
C GLN A 23 -1.83 27.43 -20.72
N ALA A 24 -0.67 26.96 -20.23
CA ALA A 24 -0.59 25.63 -19.64
C ALA A 24 -1.52 25.62 -18.41
N LYS A 25 -2.41 24.62 -18.34
CA LYS A 25 -3.29 24.46 -17.19
C LYS A 25 -2.44 23.95 -16.03
N ASP A 26 -2.18 24.81 -15.06
CA ASP A 26 -1.50 24.41 -13.82
C ASP A 26 -2.31 23.32 -13.12
N LEU A 27 -1.59 22.38 -12.50
CA LEU A 27 -2.21 21.30 -11.73
C LEU A 27 -2.86 21.89 -10.47
N PRO A 28 -4.00 21.35 -10.03
CA PRO A 28 -4.59 21.76 -8.75
C PRO A 28 -3.63 21.47 -7.61
N ASP A 29 -3.51 22.42 -6.68
CA ASP A 29 -2.79 22.26 -5.42
C ASP A 29 -3.71 21.59 -4.39
N PHE A 30 -3.23 20.50 -3.78
CA PHE A 30 -3.96 19.74 -2.77
C PHE A 30 -3.45 19.99 -1.35
N THR A 31 -2.46 20.86 -1.17
CA THR A 31 -1.80 21.12 0.13
C THR A 31 -2.81 21.63 1.15
N GLU A 32 -3.63 22.62 0.79
CA GLU A 32 -4.68 23.15 1.69
C GLU A 32 -5.71 22.09 2.07
N LEU A 33 -6.10 21.22 1.12
CA LEU A 33 -7.02 20.12 1.39
C LEU A 33 -6.40 19.08 2.32
N ALA A 34 -5.12 18.75 2.12
CA ALA A 34 -4.39 17.82 2.98
C ALA A 34 -4.24 18.38 4.41
N GLU A 35 -3.93 19.67 4.56
CA GLU A 35 -3.84 20.33 5.86
C GLU A 35 -5.18 20.35 6.59
N LYS A 36 -6.26 20.67 5.86
CA LYS A 36 -7.59 20.80 6.46
C LYS A 36 -8.26 19.46 6.76
N GLN A 37 -8.06 18.45 5.91
CA GLN A 37 -8.73 17.14 6.00
C GLN A 37 -7.85 16.04 6.59
N GLY A 38 -6.53 16.23 6.63
CA GLY A 38 -5.58 15.29 7.22
C GLY A 38 -5.94 14.84 8.64
N PRO A 39 -6.42 15.72 9.55
CA PRO A 39 -6.86 15.31 10.89
C PRO A 39 -8.01 14.29 10.93
N ALA A 40 -8.75 14.11 9.84
CA ALA A 40 -9.79 13.09 9.75
C ALA A 40 -9.23 11.69 9.44
N VAL A 41 -7.95 11.57 9.08
CA VAL A 41 -7.31 10.31 8.70
C VAL A 41 -6.55 9.73 9.88
N VAL A 42 -6.74 8.43 10.14
CA VAL A 42 -6.09 7.72 11.24
C VAL A 42 -5.29 6.53 10.72
N ASN A 43 -4.24 6.18 11.46
CA ASN A 43 -3.54 4.91 11.31
C ASN A 43 -4.24 3.86 12.18
N ILE A 44 -4.49 2.69 11.61
CA ILE A 44 -5.08 1.54 12.29
C ILE A 44 -3.98 0.48 12.42
N SER A 45 -3.77 -0.04 13.63
CA SER A 45 -2.79 -1.10 13.88
C SER A 45 -3.54 -2.30 14.43
N ILE A 46 -3.55 -3.41 13.70
CA ILE A 46 -4.23 -4.62 14.14
C ILE A 46 -3.22 -5.68 14.56
N THR A 47 -3.61 -6.48 15.55
CA THR A 47 -2.91 -7.72 15.90
C THR A 47 -3.83 -8.91 15.66
N SER A 48 -3.29 -9.95 15.05
CA SER A 48 -3.96 -11.20 14.75
C SER A 48 -3.13 -12.39 15.24
N VAL A 49 -3.77 -13.44 15.73
CA VAL A 49 -3.14 -14.66 16.18
C VAL A 49 -3.33 -15.71 15.09
N ALA A 50 -2.27 -15.93 14.30
CA ALA A 50 -2.29 -16.97 13.29
C ALA A 50 -1.96 -18.33 13.93
N GLN A 51 -2.93 -19.24 13.90
CA GLN A 51 -2.69 -20.63 14.29
C GLN A 51 -2.10 -21.39 13.10
N ASN A 52 -0.86 -21.89 13.25
CA ASN A 52 -0.26 -22.74 12.23
C ASN A 52 -0.97 -24.10 12.23
N ASN A 53 -1.95 -24.28 11.33
CA ASN A 53 -2.67 -25.53 11.13
C ASN A 53 -1.77 -26.57 10.43
N GLY A 54 -0.74 -27.06 11.14
CA GLY A 54 -0.05 -28.32 10.85
C GLY A 54 0.52 -28.49 9.44
N MET A 55 0.67 -27.43 8.65
CA MET A 55 1.23 -27.53 7.31
C MET A 55 2.73 -27.76 7.47
N SER A 56 3.22 -28.90 6.96
CA SER A 56 4.64 -29.25 7.00
C SER A 56 5.48 -28.05 6.56
N PRO A 57 6.49 -27.61 7.36
CA PRO A 57 7.34 -26.46 7.00
C PRO A 57 8.18 -26.71 5.73
N PHE A 58 8.14 -27.94 5.19
CA PHE A 58 8.79 -28.34 3.96
C PHE A 58 7.75 -28.79 2.91
N PRO A 59 7.65 -28.08 1.77
CA PRO A 59 6.89 -28.54 0.63
C PRO A 59 7.38 -29.93 0.19
N GLY A 60 6.51 -30.93 0.24
CA GLY A 60 6.80 -32.29 -0.23
C GLY A 60 7.32 -33.29 0.82
N MET A 61 7.41 -32.91 2.10
CA MET A 61 7.71 -33.87 3.17
C MET A 61 6.44 -34.61 3.61
N PRO A 62 6.40 -35.95 3.53
CA PRO A 62 5.33 -36.74 4.12
C PRO A 62 5.29 -36.45 5.63
N PRO A 63 4.14 -36.08 6.22
CA PRO A 63 4.03 -35.86 7.67
C PRO A 63 4.40 -37.08 8.52
N GLU A 64 4.46 -38.26 7.90
CA GLU A 64 4.37 -39.57 8.55
C GLU A 64 5.72 -40.32 8.59
N ASP A 65 6.80 -39.74 8.07
CA ASP A 65 8.13 -40.38 8.13
C ASP A 65 8.82 -40.11 9.48
N GLU A 66 8.65 -41.06 10.40
CA GLU A 66 9.22 -41.01 11.76
C GLU A 66 10.75 -40.87 11.77
N ASN A 67 11.46 -41.48 10.80
CA ASN A 67 12.92 -41.43 10.74
C ASN A 67 13.42 -40.03 10.39
N LEU A 68 12.74 -39.34 9.47
CA LEU A 68 13.06 -37.96 9.11
C LEU A 68 12.77 -37.02 10.28
N GLN A 69 11.66 -37.21 11.00
CA GLN A 69 11.36 -36.42 12.19
C GLN A 69 12.43 -36.59 13.27
N GLU A 70 12.90 -37.81 13.54
CA GLU A 70 13.99 -38.06 14.51
C GLU A 70 15.31 -37.41 14.08
N PHE A 71 15.63 -37.46 12.78
CA PHE A 71 16.81 -36.78 12.24
C PHE A 71 16.76 -35.27 12.53
N PHE A 72 15.65 -34.58 12.23
CA PHE A 72 15.54 -33.13 12.48
C PHE A 72 15.46 -32.79 13.97
N LYS A 73 14.86 -33.65 14.81
CA LYS A 73 14.88 -33.49 16.27
C LYS A 73 16.31 -33.53 16.82
N ARG A 74 17.19 -34.37 16.25
CA ARG A 74 18.56 -34.57 16.74
C ARG A 74 19.59 -33.60 16.15
N PHE A 75 19.44 -33.22 14.89
CA PHE A 75 20.43 -32.42 14.16
C PHE A 75 19.96 -31.00 13.84
N GLY A 76 18.68 -30.69 14.06
CA GLY A 76 18.08 -29.40 13.70
C GLY A 76 17.82 -29.26 12.20
N ILE A 77 17.04 -28.25 11.83
CA ILE A 77 16.80 -27.86 10.45
C ILE A 77 17.77 -26.73 10.08
N PRO A 78 18.59 -26.89 9.02
CA PRO A 78 19.44 -25.80 8.52
C PRO A 78 18.60 -24.57 8.16
N GLY A 79 18.85 -23.44 8.84
CA GLY A 79 18.14 -22.17 8.61
C GLY A 79 16.94 -21.91 9.54
N MET A 80 16.62 -22.81 10.47
CA MET A 80 15.61 -22.57 11.52
C MET A 80 16.27 -22.29 12.88
N PRO A 81 15.68 -21.43 13.73
CA PRO A 81 16.14 -21.21 15.10
C PRO A 81 16.11 -22.52 15.92
N PRO A 82 17.10 -22.76 16.80
CA PRO A 82 17.11 -23.92 17.69
C PRO A 82 15.82 -23.97 18.52
N GLY A 83 15.09 -25.10 18.47
CA GLY A 83 13.85 -25.31 19.22
C GLY A 83 12.57 -25.45 18.38
N GLN A 84 12.62 -25.18 17.07
CA GLN A 84 11.49 -25.44 16.16
C GLN A 84 11.62 -26.83 15.54
N ALA A 85 11.14 -27.86 16.26
CA ALA A 85 11.00 -29.19 15.67
C ALA A 85 9.80 -29.19 14.68
N PRO A 86 9.94 -29.76 13.47
CA PRO A 86 8.81 -29.94 12.58
C PRO A 86 7.84 -30.93 13.24
N GLY A 87 6.64 -30.47 13.56
CA GLY A 87 5.60 -31.29 14.21
C GLY A 87 5.42 -31.09 15.71
N GLN A 88 6.13 -30.16 16.37
CA GLN A 88 5.65 -29.63 17.66
C GLN A 88 4.60 -28.55 17.39
N GLY A 89 3.39 -28.82 17.88
CA GLY A 89 2.15 -28.21 17.44
C GLY A 89 2.06 -26.69 17.61
N GLY A 90 1.18 -26.12 16.78
CA GLY A 90 0.33 -24.98 17.13
C GLY A 90 1.01 -23.82 17.83
N GLN A 91 2.21 -23.39 17.41
CA GLN A 91 2.67 -22.08 17.82
C GLN A 91 1.76 -21.04 17.18
N GLU A 92 0.92 -20.45 18.02
CA GLU A 92 0.24 -19.20 17.76
C GLU A 92 1.32 -18.13 17.54
N TYR A 93 1.41 -17.60 16.32
CA TYR A 93 2.27 -16.46 16.03
C TYR A 93 1.39 -15.21 15.94
N LYS A 94 1.75 -14.18 16.71
CA LYS A 94 1.14 -12.86 16.59
C LYS A 94 1.63 -12.19 15.31
N SER A 95 0.71 -11.86 14.42
CA SER A 95 0.94 -11.08 13.22
C SER A 95 0.36 -9.68 13.40
N GLN A 96 1.17 -8.66 13.10
CA GLN A 96 0.76 -7.26 13.15
C GLN A 96 0.55 -6.74 11.73
N SER A 97 -0.52 -5.99 11.52
CA SER A 97 -0.81 -5.32 10.25
C SER A 97 -1.22 -3.87 10.48
N LEU A 98 -1.01 -3.05 9.44
CA LEU A 98 -1.33 -1.64 9.46
C LEU A 98 -2.36 -1.32 8.37
N GLY A 99 -3.21 -0.36 8.65
CA GLY A 99 -4.19 0.18 7.72
C GLY A 99 -4.46 1.65 7.97
N SER A 100 -5.32 2.23 7.15
CA SER A 100 -5.81 3.60 7.35
C SER A 100 -7.32 3.61 7.50
N GLY A 101 -7.84 4.63 8.16
CA GLY A 101 -9.26 4.87 8.27
C GLY A 101 -9.60 6.35 8.32
N PHE A 102 -10.90 6.64 8.27
CA PHE A 102 -11.44 7.99 8.35
C PHE A 102 -12.37 8.12 9.55
N ILE A 103 -12.20 9.17 10.34
CA ILE A 103 -13.16 9.58 11.36
C ILE A 103 -14.38 10.18 10.63
N ILE A 104 -15.53 9.52 10.74
CA ILE A 104 -16.75 9.95 10.04
C ILE A 104 -17.73 10.71 10.94
N SER A 105 -17.51 10.70 12.26
CA SER A 105 -18.39 11.35 13.23
C SER A 105 -17.65 11.71 14.53
N GLN A 106 -18.18 12.69 15.26
CA GLN A 106 -17.54 13.26 16.46
C GLN A 106 -17.55 12.33 17.67
N ASP A 107 -18.42 11.34 17.68
CA ASP A 107 -18.51 10.26 18.68
C ASP A 107 -17.48 9.14 18.43
N GLY A 108 -16.63 9.27 17.40
CA GLY A 108 -15.44 8.45 17.22
C GLY A 108 -15.60 7.25 16.28
N TYR A 109 -16.65 7.21 15.43
CA TYR A 109 -16.74 6.15 14.42
C TYR A 109 -15.67 6.33 13.35
N ILE A 110 -14.97 5.23 13.06
CA ILE A 110 -13.91 5.15 12.05
C ILE A 110 -14.38 4.22 10.92
N LEU A 111 -14.28 4.68 9.69
CA LEU A 111 -14.52 3.89 8.49
C LEU A 111 -13.18 3.38 7.93
N THR A 112 -13.08 2.07 7.70
CA THR A 112 -11.93 1.43 7.03
C THR A 112 -12.40 0.33 6.09
N ASN A 113 -11.47 -0.27 5.35
CA ASN A 113 -11.76 -1.41 4.51
C ASN A 113 -12.00 -2.66 5.36
N ALA A 114 -12.97 -3.50 4.97
CA ALA A 114 -13.30 -4.71 5.71
C ALA A 114 -12.10 -5.66 5.90
N HIS A 115 -11.23 -5.79 4.89
CA HIS A 115 -10.05 -6.66 4.97
C HIS A 115 -8.98 -6.18 5.97
N VAL A 116 -9.04 -4.91 6.40
CA VAL A 116 -8.11 -4.37 7.41
C VAL A 116 -8.42 -4.95 8.79
N ILE A 117 -9.68 -5.31 9.05
CA ILE A 117 -10.15 -5.75 10.37
C ILE A 117 -10.69 -7.19 10.39
N SER A 118 -10.75 -7.88 9.25
CA SER A 118 -11.43 -9.18 9.13
C SER A 118 -10.82 -10.29 9.99
N GLU A 119 -9.50 -10.25 10.21
CA GLU A 119 -8.75 -11.23 11.00
C GLU A 119 -8.14 -10.60 12.26
N ALA A 120 -8.60 -9.40 12.65
CA ALA A 120 -8.05 -8.69 13.80
C ALA A 120 -8.63 -9.25 15.11
N ASP A 121 -7.76 -9.69 16.01
CA ASP A 121 -8.14 -9.98 17.40
C ASP A 121 -8.15 -8.69 18.23
N GLU A 122 -7.27 -7.74 17.89
CA GLU A 122 -7.13 -6.45 18.54
C GLU A 122 -6.94 -5.35 17.49
N VAL A 123 -7.59 -4.19 17.72
CA VAL A 123 -7.60 -2.99 16.85
C VAL A 123 -7.34 -1.75 17.69
#